data_AF-A0A9E6SNE5-F1
#
_entry.id   AF-A0A9E6SNE5-F1
#
_cell.length_a   1.000
_cell.length_b   1.000
_cell.length_c   1.000
_cell.angle_alpha   90.00
_cell.angle_beta   90.00
_cell.angle_gamma   90.00
#
_symmetry.space_group_name_H-M   'P 1'
#
loop_
_entity.id
_entity.type
_entity.pdbx_description
1 polymer ?
#
loop_
_entity_poly.entity_id
_entity_poly.type
_entity_poly.pdbx_seq_one_letter_code
_entity_poly.pdbx_strand_id
1 'polypeptide(L)'
;MLSASTTQRFERAKASQPEYRPNSRVSAELGTKSLIGIIGPCSVGKNYVIDHLTDNDSRFRSVRSISTREPRPDDTPDTMQLFAKTDEGIGELVTLIEEGRAVSYVIHPTTGELYGTLDTSYPGEFNLLPMLSNSTDMYRRLPFRDVRLIGLVAPQRHGSRGLTGVTLRAQKTVPSGSQRVPNLLIGCSPIPTPLSSVINQMTLIMLLLPSRQWLSSDLCFAMNKRPNSSSQR
;
A
#
# COMPACT_ATOMS: atom_id res chain seq x y z
N MET A 1 27.69 19.31 7.20
CA MET A 1 28.54 18.97 6.03
C MET A 1 28.88 17.49 6.16
N LEU A 2 28.76 16.69 5.10
CA LEU A 2 29.10 15.26 5.15
C LEU A 2 30.62 15.09 5.11
N SER A 3 31.12 14.06 5.79
CA SER A 3 32.52 13.64 5.69
C SER A 3 32.81 13.07 4.30
N ALA A 4 34.09 13.04 3.91
CA ALA A 4 34.51 12.45 2.65
C ALA A 4 34.12 10.96 2.56
N SER A 5 34.24 10.23 3.68
CA SER A 5 33.85 8.83 3.80
C SER A 5 32.36 8.63 3.55
N THR A 6 31.50 9.37 4.26
CA THR A 6 30.05 9.28 4.10
C THR A 6 29.61 9.67 2.69
N THR A 7 30.22 10.71 2.12
CA THR A 7 29.95 11.13 0.74
C THR A 7 30.27 10.02 -0.26
N GLN A 8 31.44 9.37 -0.13
CA GLN A 8 31.84 8.29 -1.02
C GLN A 8 30.89 7.07 -0.91
N ARG A 9 30.52 6.70 0.32
CA ARG A 9 29.60 5.57 0.55
C ARG A 9 28.20 5.88 0.01
N PHE A 10 27.72 7.11 0.19
CA PHE A 10 26.44 7.57 -0.34
C PHE A 10 26.37 7.52 -1.87
N GLU A 11 27.42 7.99 -2.57
CA GLU A 11 27.49 7.91 -4.03
C GLU A 11 27.57 6.46 -4.52
N ARG A 12 28.28 5.58 -3.80
CA ARG A 12 28.27 4.13 -4.09
C ARG A 12 26.88 3.53 -3.92
N ALA A 13 26.16 3.89 -2.86
CA ALA A 13 24.79 3.46 -2.64
C ALA A 13 23.87 3.94 -3.77
N LYS A 14 24.05 5.18 -4.25
CA LYS A 14 23.30 5.75 -5.38
C LYS A 14 23.55 5.02 -6.70
N ALA A 15 24.80 4.64 -6.98
CA ALA A 15 25.16 3.91 -8.20
C ALA A 15 24.65 2.45 -8.19
N SER A 16 24.57 1.81 -7.02
CA SER A 16 24.20 0.39 -6.88
C SER A 16 22.70 0.11 -6.80
N GLN A 17 21.85 1.14 -6.71
CA GLN A 17 20.39 1.00 -6.57
C GLN A 17 19.73 0.04 -7.56
N PRO A 18 20.07 0.02 -8.86
CA PRO A 18 19.40 -0.87 -9.83
C PRO A 18 19.63 -2.35 -9.54
N GLU A 19 20.78 -2.68 -8.96
CA GLU A 19 21.24 -4.04 -8.71
C GLU A 19 21.06 -4.46 -7.26
N TYR A 20 20.75 -3.52 -6.37
CA TYR A 20 20.64 -3.77 -4.94
C TYR A 20 19.66 -4.90 -4.61
N ARG A 21 20.07 -5.78 -3.70
CA ARG A 21 19.23 -6.81 -3.10
C ARG A 21 19.43 -6.80 -1.59
N PRO A 22 18.38 -7.00 -0.79
CA PRO A 22 18.52 -7.21 0.64
C PRO A 22 19.35 -8.46 0.93
N ASN A 23 19.91 -8.55 2.13
CA ASN A 23 20.66 -9.75 2.53
C ASN A 23 19.75 -10.99 2.62
N SER A 24 20.36 -12.18 2.81
CA SER A 24 19.64 -13.46 2.82
C SER A 24 18.64 -13.58 3.98
N ARG A 25 18.96 -13.02 5.15
CA ARG A 25 18.06 -13.00 6.31
C ARG A 25 16.80 -12.18 6.01
N VAL A 26 16.97 -10.95 5.53
CA VAL A 26 15.86 -10.08 5.16
C VAL A 26 15.04 -10.74 4.05
N SER A 27 15.70 -11.28 3.04
CA SER A 27 15.04 -11.99 1.94
C SER A 27 14.18 -13.17 2.42
N ALA A 28 14.67 -13.97 3.36
CA ALA A 28 13.92 -15.08 3.96
C ALA A 28 12.71 -14.57 4.76
N GLU A 29 12.87 -13.46 5.51
CA GLU A 29 11.78 -12.87 6.27
C GLU A 29 10.67 -12.34 5.36
N LEU A 30 11.02 -11.64 4.27
CA LEU A 30 10.05 -11.18 3.27
C LEU A 30 9.27 -12.35 2.66
N GLY A 31 9.90 -13.53 2.50
CA GLY A 31 9.26 -14.76 2.01
C GLY A 31 8.09 -15.26 2.85
N THR A 32 7.93 -14.74 4.08
CA THR A 32 6.80 -15.05 4.95
C THR A 32 5.67 -14.02 4.89
N LYS A 33 5.90 -12.88 4.23
CA LYS A 33 5.03 -11.70 4.26
C LYS A 33 4.36 -11.44 2.91
N SER A 34 3.17 -10.87 2.95
CA SER A 34 2.47 -10.37 1.76
C SER A 34 2.55 -8.84 1.70
N LEU A 35 2.85 -8.32 0.51
CA LEU A 35 2.85 -6.89 0.21
C LEU A 35 1.63 -6.54 -0.64
N ILE A 36 0.91 -5.49 -0.23
CA ILE A 36 -0.21 -4.93 -0.97
C ILE A 36 0.11 -3.47 -1.29
N GLY A 37 0.50 -3.21 -2.54
CA GLY A 37 0.76 -1.87 -3.04
C GLY A 37 -0.54 -1.15 -3.41
N ILE A 38 -0.83 -0.04 -2.73
CA ILE A 38 -1.95 0.85 -3.06
C ILE A 38 -1.45 1.95 -3.99
N ILE A 39 -1.88 1.90 -5.25
CA ILE A 39 -1.45 2.80 -6.33
C ILE A 39 -2.61 3.72 -6.68
N GLY A 40 -2.33 5.00 -6.93
CA GLY A 40 -3.33 5.91 -7.44
C GLY A 40 -2.79 7.34 -7.52
N PRO A 41 -3.50 8.24 -8.21
CA PRO A 41 -3.10 9.64 -8.30
C PRO A 41 -2.96 10.29 -6.92
N CYS A 42 -2.29 11.44 -6.88
CA CYS A 42 -2.20 12.24 -5.67
C CYS A 42 -3.60 12.56 -5.14
N SER A 43 -3.75 12.59 -3.81
CA SER A 43 -5.00 12.97 -3.13
C SER A 43 -6.24 12.09 -3.39
N VAL A 44 -6.08 10.89 -3.96
CA VAL A 44 -7.20 9.93 -4.16
C VAL A 44 -7.59 9.16 -2.89
N GLY A 45 -6.99 9.49 -1.73
CA GLY A 45 -7.28 8.83 -0.45
C GLY A 45 -6.52 7.52 -0.19
N LYS A 46 -5.28 7.39 -0.70
CA LYS A 46 -4.44 6.19 -0.42
C LYS A 46 -4.27 5.94 1.08
N ASN A 47 -3.86 6.96 1.83
CA ASN A 47 -3.66 6.85 3.28
C ASN A 47 -4.97 6.50 3.98
N TYR A 48 -6.09 7.16 3.62
CA TYR A 48 -7.41 6.82 4.15
C TYR A 48 -7.77 5.34 3.99
N VAL A 49 -7.54 4.74 2.81
CA VAL A 49 -7.79 3.31 2.58
C VAL A 49 -6.90 2.44 3.47
N ILE A 50 -5.64 2.83 3.67
CA ILE A 50 -4.70 2.09 4.50
C ILE A 50 -5.13 2.15 5.96
N ASP A 51 -5.36 3.35 6.49
CA ASP A 51 -5.76 3.60 7.87
C ASP A 51 -7.06 2.84 8.18
N HIS A 52 -8.06 2.94 7.29
CA HIS A 52 -9.32 2.22 7.44
C HIS A 52 -9.13 0.69 7.48
N LEU A 53 -8.24 0.13 6.67
CA LEU A 53 -7.96 -1.31 6.70
C LEU A 53 -7.23 -1.73 7.97
N THR A 54 -6.25 -0.94 8.44
CA THR A 54 -5.49 -1.25 9.66
C THR A 54 -6.33 -1.12 10.92
N ASP A 55 -7.30 -0.20 10.94
CA ASP A 55 -8.20 0.00 12.08
C ASP A 55 -9.26 -1.10 12.21
N ASN A 56 -9.66 -1.71 11.08
CA ASN A 56 -10.76 -2.68 11.04
C ASN A 56 -10.31 -4.15 10.97
N ASP A 57 -9.06 -4.45 10.60
CA ASP A 57 -8.53 -5.81 10.57
C ASP A 57 -7.05 -5.87 10.98
N SER A 58 -6.80 -6.45 12.17
CA SER A 58 -5.49 -6.55 12.80
C SER A 58 -4.41 -7.29 12.01
N ARG A 59 -4.78 -8.04 10.96
CA ARG A 59 -3.84 -8.74 10.07
C ARG A 59 -3.14 -7.76 9.12
N PHE A 60 -3.76 -6.62 8.83
CA PHE A 60 -3.19 -5.57 8.00
C PHE A 60 -2.34 -4.62 8.84
N ARG A 61 -1.17 -4.28 8.33
CA ARG A 61 -0.29 -3.27 8.90
C ARG A 61 0.17 -2.29 7.83
N SER A 62 0.30 -1.02 8.20
CA SER A 62 0.90 -0.01 7.34
C SER A 62 2.42 -0.20 7.27
N VAL A 63 3.00 0.01 6.10
CA VAL A 63 4.45 -0.03 5.92
C VAL A 63 5.06 1.29 6.36
N ARG A 64 5.92 1.25 7.38
CA ARG A 64 6.70 2.42 7.81
C ARG A 64 7.83 2.68 6.83
N SER A 65 7.80 3.81 6.14
CA SER A 65 8.89 4.16 5.21
C SER A 65 10.05 4.86 5.95
N ILE A 66 11.21 5.00 5.31
CA ILE A 66 12.31 5.86 5.76
C ILE A 66 12.55 6.98 4.76
N SER A 67 12.99 8.15 5.23
CA SER A 67 13.41 9.22 4.34
C SER A 67 14.40 10.20 4.98
N THR A 68 15.18 10.89 4.15
CA THR A 68 16.01 12.03 4.57
C THR A 68 15.38 13.37 4.19
N ARG A 69 14.17 13.41 3.65
CA ARG A 69 13.51 14.67 3.31
C ARG A 69 13.19 15.49 4.56
N GLU A 70 12.89 16.77 4.37
CA GLU A 70 12.37 17.60 5.46
C GLU A 70 11.04 17.04 5.99
N PRO A 71 10.83 17.08 7.32
CA PRO A 71 9.56 16.70 7.92
C PRO A 71 8.40 17.53 7.37
N ARG A 72 7.26 16.87 7.18
CA ARG A 72 5.98 17.51 6.90
C ARG A 72 5.13 17.54 8.18
N PRO A 73 4.16 18.48 8.29
CA PRO A 73 3.31 18.58 9.47
C PRO A 73 2.52 17.32 9.82
N ASP A 74 2.26 16.46 8.83
CA ASP A 74 1.51 15.21 8.95
C ASP A 74 2.40 13.96 9.11
N ASP A 75 3.73 14.12 9.20
CA ASP A 75 4.62 12.99 9.45
C ASP A 75 4.47 12.47 10.88
N THR A 76 4.34 11.15 11.00
CA THR A 76 4.30 10.46 12.30
C THR A 76 5.37 9.38 12.35
N PRO A 77 5.91 9.06 13.54
CA PRO A 77 6.88 7.96 13.69
C PRO A 77 6.37 6.60 13.21
N ASP A 78 5.05 6.41 13.13
CA ASP A 78 4.43 5.16 12.69
C ASP A 78 4.41 5.02 11.17
N THR A 79 4.35 6.14 10.43
CA THR A 79 4.28 6.14 8.97
C THR A 79 5.63 6.40 8.31
N MET A 80 6.49 7.19 8.93
CA MET A 80 7.74 7.67 8.35
C MET A 80 8.82 7.85 9.42
N GLN A 81 9.94 7.14 9.28
CA GLN A 81 11.15 7.42 10.05
C GLN A 81 12.03 8.41 9.26
N LEU A 82 12.26 9.58 9.83
CA LEU A 82 13.07 10.62 9.22
C LEU A 82 14.50 10.58 9.76
N PHE A 83 15.47 10.61 8.85
CA PHE A 83 16.88 10.71 9.15
C PHE A 83 17.37 12.10 8.77
N ALA A 84 18.08 12.76 9.68
CA ALA A 84 18.63 14.08 9.39
C ALA A 84 19.67 13.99 8.25
N LYS A 85 19.74 15.03 7.41
CA LYS A 85 20.80 15.19 6.38
C LYS A 85 22.14 15.60 7.01
N THR A 86 22.55 14.91 8.06
CA THR A 86 23.83 15.06 8.77
C THR A 86 24.76 13.90 8.42
N ASP A 87 26.05 14.04 8.76
CA ASP A 87 27.01 12.96 8.54
C ASP A 87 26.60 11.67 9.27
N GLU A 88 26.08 11.80 10.48
CA GLU A 88 25.56 10.70 11.30
C GLU A 88 24.32 10.06 10.67
N GLY A 89 23.28 10.85 10.33
CA GLY A 89 22.04 10.31 9.80
C GLY A 89 22.18 9.65 8.43
N ILE A 90 22.99 10.25 7.55
CA ILE A 90 23.33 9.63 6.26
C ILE A 90 24.26 8.43 6.45
N GLY A 91 25.23 8.52 7.37
CA GLY A 91 26.12 7.42 7.72
C GLY A 91 25.37 6.19 8.23
N GLU A 92 24.36 6.37 9.07
CA GLU A 92 23.48 5.31 9.55
C GLU A 92 22.70 4.67 8.40
N LEU A 93 22.04 5.46 7.56
CA LEU A 93 21.28 4.95 6.41
C LEU A 93 22.14 4.16 5.44
N VAL A 94 23.34 4.64 5.13
CA VAL A 94 24.24 3.94 4.23
C VAL A 94 24.76 2.65 4.86
N THR A 95 24.96 2.62 6.18
CA THR A 95 25.29 1.39 6.91
C THR A 95 24.16 0.37 6.80
N LEU A 96 22.90 0.77 6.98
CA LEU A 96 21.74 -0.11 6.80
C LEU A 96 21.63 -0.67 5.37
N ILE A 97 21.97 0.14 4.36
CA ILE A 97 22.02 -0.31 2.96
C ILE A 97 23.13 -1.35 2.76
N GLU A 98 24.35 -1.04 3.21
CA GLU A 98 25.53 -1.91 3.06
C GLU A 98 25.38 -3.25 3.81
N GLU A 99 24.72 -3.25 4.96
CA GLU A 99 24.37 -4.47 5.71
C GLU A 99 23.24 -5.28 5.05
N GLY A 100 22.63 -4.78 3.97
CA GLY A 100 21.50 -5.43 3.32
C GLY A 100 20.21 -5.39 4.13
N ARG A 101 20.08 -4.45 5.09
CA ARG A 101 18.90 -4.25 5.95
C ARG A 101 17.81 -3.42 5.28
N ALA A 102 18.17 -2.57 4.32
CA ALA A 102 17.18 -1.91 3.48
C ALA A 102 16.47 -2.95 2.59
N VAL A 103 15.14 -2.89 2.53
CA VAL A 103 14.35 -3.73 1.62
C VAL A 103 14.27 -3.08 0.23
N SER A 104 14.11 -1.76 0.22
CA SER A 104 14.17 -0.94 -0.98
C SER A 104 14.67 0.45 -0.62
N TYR A 105 15.36 1.11 -1.55
CA TYR A 105 15.67 2.52 -1.43
C TYR A 105 15.84 3.18 -2.80
N VAL A 106 15.60 4.49 -2.82
CA VAL A 106 15.79 5.40 -3.94
C VAL A 106 16.36 6.70 -3.41
N ILE A 107 17.46 7.14 -4.00
CA ILE A 107 18.12 8.43 -3.81
C ILE A 107 17.72 9.28 -4.99
N HIS A 108 16.95 10.32 -4.72
CA HIS A 108 16.45 11.23 -5.73
C HIS A 108 17.63 11.94 -6.42
N PRO A 109 17.73 11.91 -7.76
CA PRO A 109 18.94 12.30 -8.47
C PRO A 109 19.30 13.78 -8.27
N THR A 110 18.29 14.64 -8.13
CA THR A 110 18.44 16.10 -8.04
C THR A 110 18.54 16.61 -6.61
N THR A 111 17.75 16.05 -5.69
CA THR A 111 17.67 16.57 -4.30
C THR A 111 18.59 15.82 -3.34
N GLY A 112 19.12 14.66 -3.76
CA GLY A 112 19.88 13.76 -2.90
C GLY A 112 19.05 13.14 -1.77
N GLU A 113 17.73 13.28 -1.81
CA GLU A 113 16.87 12.71 -0.78
C GLU A 113 16.73 11.22 -0.94
N LEU A 114 16.97 10.50 0.15
CA LEU A 114 16.73 9.07 0.22
C LEU A 114 15.29 8.82 0.65
N TYR A 115 14.67 7.84 0.01
CA TYR A 115 13.38 7.26 0.35
C TYR A 115 13.52 5.75 0.33
N GLY A 116 12.88 5.02 1.23
CA GLY A 116 12.98 3.57 1.22
C GLY A 116 12.17 2.88 2.31
N THR A 117 12.49 1.61 2.52
CA THR A 117 11.95 0.76 3.58
C THR A 117 13.05 -0.12 4.15
N LEU A 118 12.92 -0.48 5.42
CA LEU A 118 13.79 -1.40 6.13
C LEU A 118 13.11 -2.76 6.30
N ASP A 119 13.85 -3.76 6.75
CA ASP A 119 13.28 -5.05 7.15
C ASP A 119 12.20 -4.91 8.23
N THR A 120 12.42 -4.02 9.21
CA THR A 120 11.44 -3.71 10.26
C THR A 120 10.21 -2.94 9.76
N SER A 121 10.20 -2.48 8.51
CA SER A 121 9.06 -1.74 7.94
C SER A 121 7.84 -2.62 7.66
N TYR A 122 7.96 -3.94 7.75
CA TYR A 122 6.93 -4.91 7.38
C TYR A 122 6.48 -5.75 8.58
N PRO A 123 5.76 -5.17 9.56
CA PRO A 123 5.43 -5.86 10.81
C PRO A 123 4.27 -6.86 10.69
N GLY A 124 3.46 -6.79 9.63
CA GLY A 124 2.24 -7.59 9.48
C GLY A 124 2.42 -8.83 8.61
N GLU A 125 1.39 -9.68 8.60
CA GLU A 125 1.23 -10.69 7.55
C GLU A 125 0.91 -10.01 6.21
N PHE A 126 -0.03 -9.05 6.23
CA PHE A 126 -0.39 -8.22 5.08
C PHE A 126 0.10 -6.78 5.31
N ASN A 127 1.01 -6.34 4.46
CA ASN A 127 1.66 -5.03 4.60
C ASN A 127 1.17 -4.10 3.50
N LEU A 128 0.54 -3.00 3.89
CA LEU A 128 -0.07 -2.00 3.01
C LEU A 128 0.93 -0.87 2.75
N LEU A 129 1.30 -0.67 1.48
CA LEU A 129 2.27 0.35 1.08
C LEU A 129 1.61 1.33 0.09
N PRO A 130 1.54 2.63 0.40
CA PRO A 130 1.21 3.62 -0.62
C PRO A 130 2.37 3.67 -1.63
N MET A 131 2.10 3.31 -2.88
CA MET A 131 3.13 3.08 -3.89
C MET A 131 2.96 4.00 -5.09
N LEU A 132 4.06 4.54 -5.60
CA LEU A 132 4.10 5.18 -6.91
C LEU A 132 4.06 4.11 -8.01
N SER A 133 3.37 4.38 -9.12
CA SER A 133 3.22 3.41 -10.21
C SER A 133 4.57 2.91 -10.78
N ASN A 134 5.57 3.79 -10.84
CA ASN A 134 6.91 3.47 -11.31
C ASN A 134 7.74 2.60 -10.34
N SER A 135 7.29 2.42 -9.09
CA SER A 135 8.00 1.62 -8.08
C SER A 135 7.58 0.14 -8.10
N THR A 136 6.55 -0.20 -8.88
CA THR A 136 5.92 -1.53 -8.84
C THR A 136 6.86 -2.67 -9.24
N ASP A 137 7.68 -2.48 -10.27
CA ASP A 137 8.58 -3.53 -10.77
C ASP A 137 9.71 -3.85 -9.80
N MET A 138 10.16 -2.87 -9.01
CA MET A 138 11.13 -3.10 -7.93
C MET A 138 10.54 -4.06 -6.90
N TYR A 139 9.30 -3.80 -6.44
CA TYR A 139 8.65 -4.63 -5.43
C TYR A 139 8.27 -6.03 -5.93
N ARG A 140 7.94 -6.19 -7.22
CA ARG A 140 7.68 -7.51 -7.81
C ARG A 140 8.90 -8.43 -7.84
N ARG A 141 10.11 -7.87 -7.82
CA ARG A 141 11.38 -8.63 -7.83
C ARG A 141 11.83 -9.03 -6.42
N LEU A 142 11.23 -8.46 -5.38
CA LEU A 142 11.53 -8.81 -4.00
C LEU A 142 10.87 -10.14 -3.62
N PRO A 143 11.50 -10.91 -2.71
CA PRO A 143 11.06 -12.26 -2.39
C PRO A 143 9.88 -12.29 -1.42
N PHE A 144 8.90 -11.38 -1.56
CA PHE A 144 7.67 -11.46 -0.79
C PHE A 144 6.90 -12.75 -1.15
N ARG A 145 6.19 -13.33 -0.17
CA ARG A 145 5.29 -14.47 -0.39
C ARG A 145 4.27 -14.20 -1.50
N ASP A 146 3.72 -12.98 -1.47
CA ASP A 146 2.75 -12.49 -2.45
C ASP A 146 2.86 -10.97 -2.57
N VAL A 147 2.78 -10.45 -3.80
CA VAL A 147 2.75 -9.01 -4.10
C VAL A 147 1.48 -8.72 -4.89
N ARG A 148 0.57 -7.94 -4.29
CA ARG A 148 -0.68 -7.51 -4.91
C ARG A 148 -0.68 -6.01 -5.13
N LEU A 149 -1.20 -5.57 -6.27
CA LEU A 149 -1.32 -4.15 -6.60
C LEU A 149 -2.79 -3.79 -6.76
N ILE A 150 -3.22 -2.77 -6.01
CA ILE A 150 -4.58 -2.24 -6.04
C ILE A 150 -4.52 -0.81 -6.56
N GLY A 151 -5.17 -0.57 -7.70
CA GLY A 151 -5.34 0.75 -8.27
C GLY A 151 -6.58 1.43 -7.70
N LEU A 152 -6.39 2.60 -7.07
CA LEU A 152 -7.44 3.54 -6.76
C LEU A 152 -7.67 4.44 -7.97
N VAL A 153 -8.88 4.40 -8.53
CA VAL A 153 -9.26 5.28 -9.64
C VAL A 153 -10.39 6.19 -9.19
N ALA A 154 -10.23 7.48 -9.46
CA ALA A 154 -11.32 8.44 -9.32
C ALA A 154 -12.28 8.25 -10.50
N PRO A 155 -13.60 8.16 -10.27
CA PRO A 155 -14.55 8.10 -11.35
C PRO A 155 -14.45 9.38 -12.20
N GLN A 156 -14.45 9.20 -13.53
CA GLN A 156 -14.60 10.30 -14.47
C GLN A 156 -15.96 10.95 -14.22
N ARG A 157 -15.98 12.26 -14.02
CA ARG A 157 -17.22 13.03 -13.87
C ARG A 157 -17.90 13.10 -15.24
N HIS A 158 -18.77 12.15 -15.56
CA HIS A 158 -19.77 12.35 -16.62
C HIS A 158 -20.94 13.16 -16.05
N GLY A 159 -21.48 14.04 -16.88
CA GLY A 159 -22.43 15.08 -16.49
C GLY A 159 -23.59 14.58 -15.62
N SER A 160 -23.97 15.46 -14.69
CA SER A 160 -25.25 15.48 -13.95
C SER A 160 -25.65 14.23 -13.15
N ARG A 161 -25.02 14.03 -11.98
CA ARG A 161 -25.64 14.01 -10.62
C ARG A 161 -24.61 13.45 -9.62
N GLY A 162 -24.56 14.04 -8.43
CA GLY A 162 -23.51 13.82 -7.43
C GLY A 162 -23.31 12.35 -7.06
N LEU A 163 -22.09 11.85 -7.28
CA LEU A 163 -21.61 10.59 -6.74
C LEU A 163 -20.23 10.83 -6.12
N THR A 164 -20.15 10.69 -4.81
CA THR A 164 -18.92 10.55 -4.03
C THR A 164 -18.62 9.06 -3.90
N GLY A 165 -17.67 8.55 -4.69
CA GLY A 165 -17.22 7.16 -4.60
C GLY A 165 -15.82 6.97 -5.22
N VAL A 166 -15.01 6.10 -4.61
CA VAL A 166 -13.72 5.64 -5.15
C VAL A 166 -13.93 4.24 -5.71
N THR A 167 -13.47 3.98 -6.94
CA THR A 167 -13.52 2.63 -7.51
C THR A 167 -12.21 1.91 -7.26
N LEU A 168 -12.28 0.72 -6.66
CA LEU A 168 -11.13 -0.17 -6.49
C LEU A 168 -10.99 -1.08 -7.71
N ARG A 169 -9.80 -1.08 -8.33
CA ARG A 169 -9.44 -2.10 -9.32
C ARG A 169 -8.25 -2.91 -8.81
N ALA A 170 -8.48 -4.18 -8.50
CA ALA A 170 -7.39 -5.11 -8.21
C ALA A 170 -6.82 -5.63 -9.54
N GLN A 171 -5.49 -5.57 -9.70
CA GLN A 171 -4.81 -6.31 -10.76
C GLN A 171 -4.25 -7.60 -10.17
N LYS A 172 -4.65 -8.75 -10.72
CA LYS A 172 -4.08 -10.04 -10.34
C LYS A 172 -2.71 -10.20 -11.01
N THR A 173 -1.70 -10.51 -10.22
CA THR A 173 -0.39 -10.95 -10.71
C THR A 173 -0.55 -12.36 -11.29
N VAL A 174 -0.35 -12.51 -12.60
CA VAL A 174 -0.36 -13.80 -13.29
C VAL A 174 1.09 -14.27 -13.42
N PRO A 175 1.44 -15.54 -13.15
CA PRO A 175 2.74 -16.09 -13.53
C PRO A 175 2.95 -15.89 -15.04
N SER A 176 4.17 -15.55 -15.45
CA SER A 176 4.51 -15.26 -16.85
C SER A 176 3.98 -16.34 -17.81
N GLY A 177 2.99 -16.00 -18.63
CA GLY A 177 2.53 -16.89 -19.72
C GLY A 177 1.04 -16.90 -20.08
N SER A 178 0.13 -16.27 -19.33
CA SER A 178 -1.32 -16.36 -19.63
C SER A 178 -1.96 -14.99 -19.85
N GLN A 179 -2.21 -14.64 -21.11
CA GLN A 179 -3.04 -13.51 -21.50
C GLN A 179 -4.53 -13.85 -21.33
N ARG A 180 -5.15 -13.34 -20.26
CA ARG A 180 -6.52 -12.78 -20.17
C ARG A 180 -6.88 -12.57 -18.70
N VAL A 181 -7.24 -11.34 -18.34
CA VAL A 181 -7.70 -10.97 -16.99
C VAL A 181 -9.20 -10.63 -17.08
N PRO A 182 -10.09 -11.29 -16.32
CA PRO A 182 -11.45 -10.78 -16.15
C PRO A 182 -11.45 -9.56 -15.22
N ASN A 183 -12.16 -8.51 -15.62
CA ASN A 183 -12.38 -7.32 -14.80
C ASN A 183 -13.29 -7.68 -13.61
N LEU A 184 -12.80 -7.56 -12.37
CA LEU A 184 -13.67 -7.55 -11.20
C LEU A 184 -14.05 -6.09 -10.88
N LEU A 185 -15.29 -5.72 -11.22
CA LEU A 185 -15.90 -4.46 -10.78
C LEU A 185 -16.51 -4.68 -9.39
N ILE A 186 -15.98 -4.01 -8.37
CA ILE A 186 -16.65 -3.86 -7.09
C ILE A 186 -17.27 -2.46 -7.08
N GLY A 187 -18.57 -2.38 -7.33
CA GLY A 187 -19.36 -1.16 -7.22
C GLY A 187 -20.31 -1.26 -6.03
N CYS A 188 -20.32 -0.24 -5.17
CA CYS A 188 -21.37 -0.09 -4.16
C CYS A 188 -22.51 0.74 -4.77
N SER A 189 -23.72 0.18 -4.85
CA SER A 189 -24.93 0.94 -5.19
C SER A 189 -25.47 1.67 -3.94
N PRO A 190 -25.86 2.94 -4.04
CA PRO A 190 -26.53 3.62 -2.93
C PRO A 190 -28.01 3.23 -2.86
N ILE A 191 -28.48 2.82 -1.69
CA ILE A 191 -29.90 2.85 -1.33
C ILE A 191 -30.16 4.25 -0.73
N PRO A 192 -31.23 4.97 -1.11
CA PRO A 192 -31.50 6.30 -0.57
C PRO A 192 -32.13 6.18 0.82
N THR A 193 -31.40 6.55 1.87
CA THR A 193 -31.95 6.80 3.22
C THR A 193 -31.38 8.10 3.80
N PRO A 194 -32.14 8.81 4.65
CA PRO A 194 -31.84 10.19 5.04
C PRO A 194 -30.55 10.32 5.86
N LEU A 195 -29.95 11.51 5.72
CA LEU A 195 -28.60 11.94 6.09
C LEU A 195 -28.14 11.76 7.55
N SER A 196 -28.93 11.16 8.43
CA SER A 196 -28.56 10.93 9.84
C SER A 196 -28.12 9.49 10.15
N SER A 197 -28.00 8.60 9.15
CA SER A 197 -27.67 7.16 9.37
C SER A 197 -26.50 6.61 8.55
N VAL A 198 -25.77 7.44 7.79
CA VAL A 198 -24.75 6.98 6.81
C VAL A 198 -23.38 6.63 7.44
N ILE A 199 -23.25 6.66 8.77
CA ILE A 199 -21.96 6.45 9.45
C ILE A 199 -21.60 4.98 9.68
N ASN A 200 -22.47 4.01 9.42
CA ASN A 200 -22.14 2.60 9.67
C ASN A 200 -22.33 1.73 8.43
N GLN A 201 -21.33 0.88 8.17
CA GLN A 201 -21.29 -0.24 7.21
C GLN A 201 -20.67 0.03 5.83
N MET A 202 -19.34 0.17 5.79
CA MET A 202 -18.55 -0.38 4.68
C MET A 202 -17.98 -1.74 5.10
N THR A 203 -18.70 -2.82 4.80
CA THR A 203 -18.12 -4.17 4.93
C THR A 203 -17.34 -4.47 3.66
N LEU A 204 -16.02 -4.29 3.70
CA LEU A 204 -15.13 -4.69 2.62
C LEU A 204 -14.85 -6.20 2.73
N ILE A 205 -15.69 -7.03 2.09
CA ILE A 205 -15.42 -8.46 1.98
C ILE A 205 -14.37 -8.67 0.87
N MET A 206 -13.09 -8.65 1.22
CA MET A 206 -12.06 -9.28 0.41
C MET A 206 -12.12 -10.80 0.63
N LEU A 207 -12.77 -11.52 -0.29
CA LEU A 207 -12.68 -12.99 -0.33
C LEU A 207 -11.23 -13.39 -0.68
N LEU A 208 -10.41 -13.58 0.34
CA LEU A 208 -9.15 -14.32 0.29
C LEU A 208 -9.47 -15.82 0.27
N LEU A 209 -9.97 -16.33 -0.85
CA LEU A 209 -10.07 -17.78 -1.05
C LEU A 209 -8.72 -18.32 -1.54
N PRO A 210 -8.23 -19.45 -0.98
CA PRO A 210 -7.10 -20.15 -1.54
C PRO A 210 -7.44 -20.62 -2.96
N SER A 211 -6.44 -20.57 -3.81
CA SER A 211 -6.47 -20.98 -5.21
C SER A 211 -6.90 -22.44 -5.36
N ARG A 212 -8.21 -22.68 -5.52
CA ARG A 212 -8.90 -23.78 -6.24
C ARG A 212 -10.32 -23.92 -5.69
N GLN A 213 -11.27 -23.23 -6.31
CA GLN A 213 -12.67 -23.65 -6.56
C GLN A 213 -13.48 -22.41 -6.95
N TRP A 214 -13.87 -22.35 -8.23
CA TRP A 214 -14.95 -21.48 -8.69
C TRP A 214 -16.23 -22.30 -8.61
N LEU A 215 -17.08 -22.03 -7.63
CA LEU A 215 -18.50 -22.34 -7.74
C LEU A 215 -19.17 -21.08 -8.27
N SER A 216 -19.74 -21.18 -9.46
CA SER A 216 -20.72 -20.24 -9.98
C SER A 216 -21.95 -20.28 -9.08
N SER A 217 -22.15 -19.25 -8.27
CA SER A 217 -23.44 -19.02 -7.62
C SER A 217 -23.58 -17.55 -7.30
N ASP A 218 -24.54 -16.91 -7.97
CA ASP A 218 -25.09 -15.61 -7.63
C ASP A 218 -25.55 -15.63 -6.16
N LEU A 219 -24.82 -14.92 -5.30
CA LEU A 219 -25.20 -14.71 -3.91
C LEU A 219 -25.63 -13.25 -3.73
N CYS A 220 -26.89 -13.00 -4.09
CA CYS A 220 -27.64 -11.82 -3.67
C CYS A 220 -28.20 -12.10 -2.27
N PHE A 221 -27.59 -11.55 -1.22
CA PHE A 221 -28.18 -11.59 0.13
C PHE A 221 -29.11 -10.38 0.30
N ALA A 222 -30.42 -10.63 0.24
CA ALA A 222 -31.44 -9.72 0.74
C ALA A 222 -31.66 -10.01 2.23
N MET A 223 -31.43 -9.03 3.12
CA MET A 223 -31.86 -9.13 4.52
C MET A 223 -33.18 -8.36 4.75
N ASN A 224 -34.10 -9.09 5.37
CA ASN A 224 -35.50 -8.79 5.65
C ASN A 224 -35.83 -7.36 6.11
N LYS A 225 -36.84 -6.76 5.47
CA LYS A 225 -37.68 -5.72 6.07
C LYS A 225 -38.46 -6.34 7.25
N ARG A 226 -38.30 -5.80 8.46
CA ARG A 226 -39.35 -5.96 9.49
C ARG A 226 -40.58 -5.15 9.06
N PRO A 227 -41.80 -5.67 9.25
CA PRO A 227 -43.01 -4.95 8.86
C PRO A 227 -43.27 -3.76 9.80
N ASN A 228 -43.65 -2.63 9.20
CA ASN A 228 -44.29 -1.52 9.88
C ASN A 228 -45.59 -2.00 10.53
N SER A 229 -45.71 -1.84 11.85
CA SER A 229 -47.00 -1.80 12.53
C SER A 229 -47.37 -0.34 12.78
N SER A 230 -48.20 0.21 11.91
CA SER A 230 -49.02 1.39 12.23
C SER A 230 -50.38 0.89 12.72
N SER A 231 -50.74 1.19 13.98
CA SER A 231 -52.14 1.26 14.40
C SER A 231 -52.29 2.20 15.60
N GLN A 232 -52.99 3.32 15.36
CA GLN A 232 -54.03 3.95 16.18
C GLN A 232 -53.88 3.91 17.71
N ARG A 233 -53.77 5.07 18.35
CA ARG A 233 -54.89 5.94 18.77
C ARG A 233 -54.37 7.34 19.09
#